data_AF-A0A377ZAS9-F1
#
_entry.id   AF-A0A377ZAS9-F1
#
_cell.length_a   1.000
_cell.length_b   1.000
_cell.length_c   1.000
_cell.angle_alpha   90.00
_cell.angle_beta   90.00
_cell.angle_gamma   90.00
#
_symmetry.space_group_name_H-M   'P 1'
#
loop_
_entity.id
_entity.type
_entity.pdbx_description
1 polymer ?
#
loop_
_entity_poly.entity_id
_entity_poly.type
_entity_poly.pdbx_seq_one_letter_code
_entity_poly.pdbx_strand_id
1 'polypeptide(L)'
;MNTTPDFSCDVLIIGSGAAGLSLALRLAEHSSVTVLSKGPISEGSTFYAQGGIAAVFDETDSIESHVEDTLIAGAGLCDRHAVTFVASNARSCVQWLIDQGVLFDTQVQANGEESYHLTREGGHSHRRILHAADATGKAVETTLVDKALAHPNIRILERSNAVDLIVSDKIGLPGTRRVVGAWIWNRNKERVETCSAKAVVLATGGAAKVYQYTTNPDVSSGDGIAMAWRAGCRVANLEFNQFHPTALYHPQARNFLLTEALRGEGAHLKRPDGTRFMPDFDERGELAPRDIVARAIDHEMKRLGVDCMFLDISHKPEAFVRQHFPMIYEKLLGLGIDLTKDPVPVVPRRALHLRRRDGG
;
A
#
# COMPACT_ATOMS: atom_id res chain seq x y z
N MET A 1 -27.30 -27.46 12.70
CA MET A 1 -26.17 -28.40 12.83
C MET A 1 -25.19 -27.79 13.82
N ASN A 2 -25.03 -28.39 15.00
CA ASN A 2 -24.04 -27.96 15.99
C ASN A 2 -22.68 -28.54 15.60
N THR A 3 -21.98 -27.89 14.68
CA THR A 3 -20.57 -28.19 14.45
C THR A 3 -19.75 -27.40 15.47
N THR A 4 -19.18 -28.12 16.43
CA THR A 4 -18.15 -27.58 17.34
C THR A 4 -17.08 -26.91 16.48
N PRO A 5 -16.66 -25.66 16.78
CA PRO A 5 -15.68 -24.97 15.94
C PRO A 5 -14.37 -25.74 15.91
N ASP A 6 -13.73 -25.84 14.74
CA ASP A 6 -12.42 -26.48 14.58
C ASP A 6 -11.35 -25.78 15.42
N PHE A 7 -11.48 -24.46 15.58
CA PHE A 7 -10.66 -23.67 16.50
C PHE A 7 -11.35 -22.37 16.93
N SER A 8 -10.88 -21.80 18.04
CA SER A 8 -11.34 -20.52 18.57
C SER A 8 -10.19 -19.57 18.90
N CYS A 9 -10.49 -18.28 18.97
CA CYS A 9 -9.59 -17.22 19.43
C CYS A 9 -10.40 -16.03 19.96
N ASP A 10 -9.75 -15.08 20.63
CA ASP A 10 -10.40 -13.83 21.00
C ASP A 10 -10.61 -12.95 19.76
N VAL A 11 -9.55 -12.78 18.95
CA VAL A 11 -9.58 -11.94 17.75
C VAL A 11 -9.08 -12.71 16.53
N LEU A 12 -9.93 -12.79 15.51
CA LEU A 12 -9.57 -13.30 14.18
C LEU A 12 -9.25 -12.13 13.26
N ILE A 13 -8.03 -12.06 12.76
CA ILE A 13 -7.58 -11.06 11.78
C ILE A 13 -7.45 -11.75 10.42
N ILE A 14 -8.18 -11.27 9.43
CA ILE A 14 -8.18 -11.81 8.07
C ILE A 14 -7.33 -10.90 7.19
N GLY A 15 -6.08 -11.31 6.95
CA GLY A 15 -5.07 -10.57 6.20
C GLY A 15 -3.86 -10.24 7.07
N SER A 16 -2.67 -10.48 6.52
CA SER A 16 -1.39 -10.42 7.21
C SER A 16 -0.44 -9.34 6.69
N GLY A 17 -0.94 -8.30 6.01
CA GLY A 17 -0.10 -7.12 5.70
C GLY A 17 0.07 -6.21 6.91
N ALA A 18 0.67 -5.03 6.70
CA ALA A 18 0.95 -4.03 7.75
C ALA A 18 -0.23 -3.79 8.70
N ALA A 19 -1.46 -3.61 8.17
CA ALA A 19 -2.64 -3.39 9.01
C ALA A 19 -2.95 -4.57 9.93
N GLY A 20 -2.90 -5.81 9.41
CA GLY A 20 -3.22 -7.00 10.17
C GLY A 20 -2.17 -7.38 11.20
N LEU A 21 -0.88 -7.38 10.81
CA LEU A 21 0.21 -7.76 11.70
C LEU A 21 0.47 -6.70 12.78
N SER A 22 0.40 -5.42 12.42
CA SER A 22 0.53 -4.34 13.42
C SER A 22 -0.57 -4.40 14.48
N LEU A 23 -1.80 -4.71 14.07
CA LEU A 23 -2.90 -4.91 15.00
C LEU A 23 -2.71 -6.17 15.85
N ALA A 24 -2.27 -7.27 15.24
CA ALA A 24 -2.00 -8.51 15.95
C ALA A 24 -0.99 -8.28 17.09
N LEU A 25 0.13 -7.63 16.80
CA LEU A 25 1.17 -7.32 17.79
C LEU A 25 0.65 -6.46 18.95
N ARG A 26 -0.18 -5.45 18.66
CA ARG A 26 -0.78 -4.58 19.69
C ARG A 26 -1.82 -5.29 20.56
N LEU A 27 -2.53 -6.27 20.02
CA LEU A 27 -3.57 -7.02 20.75
C LEU A 27 -3.02 -8.23 21.50
N ALA A 28 -1.91 -8.81 21.02
CA ALA A 28 -1.40 -10.07 21.52
C ALA A 28 -0.85 -10.01 22.95
N GLU A 29 -0.59 -8.81 23.48
CA GLU A 29 -0.27 -8.61 24.89
C GLU A 29 -1.41 -9.03 25.84
N HIS A 30 -2.66 -9.02 25.35
CA HIS A 30 -3.86 -9.20 26.18
C HIS A 30 -4.90 -10.16 25.60
N SER A 31 -4.66 -10.74 24.43
CA SER A 31 -5.65 -11.55 23.72
C SER A 31 -5.02 -12.64 22.87
N SER A 32 -5.73 -13.77 22.73
CA SER A 32 -5.36 -14.79 21.74
C SER A 32 -5.77 -14.33 20.33
N VAL A 33 -4.79 -14.19 19.43
CA VAL A 33 -5.00 -13.66 18.08
C VAL A 33 -4.71 -14.75 17.05
N THR A 34 -5.64 -14.96 16.12
CA THR A 34 -5.38 -15.77 14.91
C THR A 34 -5.31 -14.86 13.70
N VAL A 35 -4.21 -14.91 12.95
CA VAL A 35 -4.02 -14.14 11.71
C VAL A 35 -4.08 -15.10 10.52
N LEU A 36 -4.92 -14.79 9.53
CA LEU A 36 -5.02 -15.56 8.29
C LEU A 36 -4.23 -14.88 7.16
N SER A 37 -3.51 -15.68 6.38
CA SER A 37 -3.04 -15.30 5.05
C SER A 37 -3.60 -16.25 3.99
N LYS A 38 -4.14 -15.68 2.91
CA LYS A 38 -4.65 -16.45 1.75
C LYS A 38 -3.53 -17.20 1.01
N GLY A 39 -2.31 -16.68 1.08
CA GLY A 39 -1.09 -17.24 0.50
C GLY A 39 -0.01 -17.43 1.57
N PRO A 40 1.27 -17.31 1.18
CA PRO A 40 2.36 -17.07 2.13
C PRO A 40 2.10 -15.80 2.97
N ILE A 41 2.64 -15.72 4.18
CA ILE A 41 2.36 -14.65 5.14
C ILE A 41 2.73 -13.26 4.61
N SER A 42 3.85 -13.16 3.90
CA SER A 42 4.36 -11.90 3.33
C SER A 42 3.77 -11.57 1.96
N GLU A 43 2.91 -12.42 1.39
CA GLU A 43 2.35 -12.20 0.06
C GLU A 43 1.15 -11.25 0.13
N GLY A 44 1.44 -9.94 -0.01
CA GLY A 44 0.46 -8.87 -0.03
C GLY A 44 1.08 -7.56 -0.52
N SER A 45 0.26 -6.56 -0.81
CA SER A 45 0.75 -5.27 -1.37
C SER A 45 1.71 -4.54 -0.43
N THR A 46 1.66 -4.80 0.88
CA THR A 46 2.61 -4.22 1.85
C THR A 46 4.05 -4.57 1.49
N PHE A 47 4.36 -5.83 1.19
CA PHE A 47 5.72 -6.28 0.89
C PHE A 47 6.32 -5.57 -0.33
N TYR A 48 5.49 -5.20 -1.30
CA TYR A 48 5.90 -4.58 -2.55
C TYR A 48 5.90 -3.05 -2.53
N ALA A 49 5.59 -2.42 -1.39
CA ALA A 49 5.63 -0.96 -1.29
C ALA A 49 7.08 -0.44 -1.42
N GLN A 50 7.27 0.61 -2.23
CA GLN A 50 8.60 1.15 -2.54
C GLN A 50 8.82 2.49 -1.81
N GLY A 51 8.03 3.50 -2.19
CA GLY A 51 8.19 4.91 -1.82
C GLY A 51 8.48 5.17 -0.35
N GLY A 52 7.50 4.95 0.53
CA GLY A 52 7.70 5.10 1.97
C GLY A 52 6.42 5.34 2.75
N ILE A 53 6.56 5.83 3.98
CA ILE A 53 5.46 6.17 4.88
C ILE A 53 5.54 7.67 5.22
N ALA A 54 4.46 8.40 4.91
CA ALA A 54 4.38 9.84 5.18
C ALA A 54 4.12 10.12 6.68
N ALA A 55 4.99 10.90 7.30
CA ALA A 55 4.85 11.41 8.66
C ALA A 55 5.66 12.69 8.85
N VAL A 56 5.14 13.61 9.67
CA VAL A 56 5.81 14.88 9.96
C VAL A 56 6.89 14.66 11.03
N PHE A 57 8.14 14.57 10.59
CA PHE A 57 9.32 14.43 11.45
C PHE A 57 10.20 15.68 11.48
N ASP A 58 10.22 16.44 10.39
CA ASP A 58 11.05 17.62 10.21
C ASP A 58 10.45 18.86 10.88
N GLU A 59 11.29 19.73 11.44
CA GLU A 59 10.84 20.97 12.11
C GLU A 59 10.33 22.04 11.14
N THR A 60 10.72 21.96 9.86
CA THR A 60 10.25 22.85 8.80
C THR A 60 8.91 22.42 8.20
N ASP A 61 8.37 21.27 8.62
CA ASP A 61 7.09 20.72 8.22
C ASP A 61 6.05 20.83 9.35
N SER A 62 4.76 20.74 9.01
CA SER A 62 3.65 20.82 9.97
C SER A 62 2.55 19.79 9.65
N ILE A 63 1.81 19.40 10.68
CA ILE A 63 0.64 18.53 10.53
C ILE A 63 -0.41 19.24 9.67
N GLU A 64 -0.58 20.55 9.84
CA GLU A 64 -1.50 21.37 9.08
C GLU A 64 -1.17 21.35 7.59
N SER A 65 0.12 21.46 7.23
CA SER A 65 0.58 21.30 5.85
C SER A 65 0.27 19.90 5.31
N HIS A 66 0.50 18.84 6.09
CA HIS A 66 0.17 17.47 5.67
C HIS A 66 -1.33 17.29 5.41
N VAL A 67 -2.15 17.85 6.29
CA VAL A 67 -3.61 17.82 6.17
C VAL A 67 -4.02 18.54 4.89
N GLU A 68 -3.51 19.74 4.63
CA GLU A 68 -3.88 20.51 3.44
C GLU A 68 -3.45 19.81 2.15
N ASP A 69 -2.21 19.30 2.08
CA ASP A 69 -1.71 18.49 0.96
C ASP A 69 -2.68 17.33 0.65
N THR A 70 -3.13 16.62 1.71
CA THR A 70 -4.04 15.47 1.59
C THR A 70 -5.45 15.86 1.13
N LEU A 71 -5.95 17.01 1.56
CA LEU A 71 -7.28 17.51 1.18
C LEU A 71 -7.30 18.00 -0.27
N ILE A 72 -6.24 18.70 -0.70
CA ILE A 72 -6.04 19.14 -2.09
C ILE A 72 -5.92 17.91 -2.99
N ALA A 73 -5.04 16.96 -2.67
CA ALA A 73 -4.88 15.73 -3.44
C ALA A 73 -6.14 14.84 -3.42
N GLY A 74 -6.97 14.96 -2.39
CA GLY A 74 -8.27 14.31 -2.28
C GLY A 74 -9.40 14.96 -3.08
N ALA A 75 -9.11 16.02 -3.85
CA ALA A 75 -10.05 16.71 -4.74
C ALA A 75 -11.37 17.13 -4.05
N GLY A 76 -11.29 17.55 -2.78
CA GLY A 76 -12.44 18.00 -1.99
C GLY A 76 -13.37 16.89 -1.48
N LEU A 77 -13.03 15.62 -1.67
CA LEU A 77 -13.85 14.47 -1.25
C LEU A 77 -13.42 13.86 0.09
N CYS A 78 -12.31 14.32 0.65
CA CYS A 78 -11.79 13.85 1.92
C CYS A 78 -12.66 14.29 3.11
N ASP A 79 -12.79 13.41 4.10
CA ASP A 79 -13.29 13.79 5.42
C ASP A 79 -12.14 14.44 6.21
N ARG A 80 -12.26 15.76 6.47
CA ARG A 80 -11.23 16.52 7.17
C ARG A 80 -10.93 15.96 8.57
N HIS A 81 -11.94 15.50 9.31
CA HIS A 81 -11.71 14.94 10.64
C HIS A 81 -10.86 13.67 10.57
N ALA A 82 -11.16 12.78 9.62
CA ALA A 82 -10.37 11.57 9.41
C ALA A 82 -8.94 11.89 8.95
N VAL A 83 -8.77 12.84 8.03
CA VAL A 83 -7.44 13.27 7.54
C VAL A 83 -6.61 13.86 8.68
N THR A 84 -7.17 14.80 9.46
CA THR A 84 -6.48 15.38 10.62
C THR A 84 -6.12 14.31 11.64
N PHE A 85 -7.06 13.42 11.97
CA PHE A 85 -6.79 12.33 12.90
C PHE A 85 -5.61 11.45 12.46
N VAL A 86 -5.59 11.03 11.18
CA VAL A 86 -4.50 10.20 10.66
C VAL A 86 -3.18 10.98 10.64
N ALA A 87 -3.17 12.21 10.11
CA ALA A 87 -1.97 13.03 9.99
C ALA A 87 -1.32 13.33 11.36
N SER A 88 -2.13 13.68 12.37
CA SER A 88 -1.65 13.95 13.73
C SER A 88 -1.07 12.72 14.44
N ASN A 89 -1.51 11.50 14.09
CA ASN A 89 -1.06 10.26 14.73
C ASN A 89 0.05 9.54 13.95
N ALA A 90 0.36 9.98 12.73
CA ALA A 90 1.31 9.31 11.84
C ALA A 90 2.70 9.15 12.47
N ARG A 91 3.25 10.21 13.08
CA ARG A 91 4.57 10.18 13.74
C ARG A 91 4.65 9.11 14.83
N SER A 92 3.67 9.06 15.73
CA SER A 92 3.63 8.07 16.81
C SER A 92 3.49 6.64 16.27
N CYS A 93 2.70 6.45 15.21
CA CYS A 93 2.54 5.14 14.57
C CYS A 93 3.82 4.68 13.86
N VAL A 94 4.55 5.59 13.21
CA VAL A 94 5.86 5.31 12.60
C VAL A 94 6.92 5.06 13.67
N GLN A 95 6.92 5.83 14.76
CA GLN A 95 7.80 5.57 15.90
C GLN A 95 7.59 4.18 16.46
N TRP A 96 6.35 3.72 16.59
CA TRP A 96 6.07 2.35 17.00
C TRP A 96 6.68 1.31 16.04
N LEU A 97 6.67 1.54 14.72
CA LEU A 97 7.35 0.65 13.76
C LEU A 97 8.87 0.64 13.97
N ILE A 98 9.47 1.79 14.22
CA ILE A 98 10.89 1.92 14.56
C ILE A 98 11.19 1.12 15.84
N ASP A 99 10.35 1.24 16.87
CA ASP A 99 10.50 0.52 18.13
C ASP A 99 10.33 -1.00 17.95
N GLN A 100 9.57 -1.44 16.94
CA GLN A 100 9.52 -2.86 16.53
C GLN A 100 10.79 -3.32 15.78
N GLY A 101 11.68 -2.41 15.39
CA GLY A 101 12.93 -2.72 14.69
C GLY A 101 12.88 -2.50 13.17
N VAL A 102 11.90 -1.74 12.66
CA VAL A 102 11.95 -1.30 11.25
C VAL A 102 13.05 -0.27 11.09
N LEU A 103 13.97 -0.53 10.15
CA LEU A 103 15.07 0.37 9.83
C LEU A 103 14.65 1.28 8.68
N PHE A 104 14.67 2.59 8.92
CA PHE A 104 14.53 3.63 7.90
C PHE A 104 15.89 4.28 7.66
N ASP A 105 16.11 4.76 6.44
CA ASP A 105 17.37 5.37 6.04
C ASP A 105 17.63 6.66 6.84
N THR A 106 18.87 6.83 7.29
CA THR A 106 19.32 8.02 8.00
C THR A 106 20.30 8.83 7.16
N GLN A 107 20.43 10.11 7.50
CA GLN A 107 21.38 11.05 6.93
C GLN A 107 22.07 11.82 8.05
N VAL A 108 23.34 12.16 7.82
CA VAL A 108 24.08 13.10 8.68
C VAL A 108 23.86 14.50 8.15
N GLN A 109 23.27 15.37 8.96
CA GLN A 109 23.05 16.76 8.62
C GLN A 109 24.36 17.54 8.60
N ALA A 110 24.35 18.73 7.99
CA ALA A 110 25.52 19.61 7.92
C ALA A 110 26.04 20.05 9.31
N ASN A 111 25.18 20.03 10.34
CA ASN A 111 25.53 20.31 11.73
C ASN A 111 26.15 19.08 12.46
N GLY A 112 26.23 17.92 11.80
CA GLY A 112 26.77 16.68 12.36
C GLY A 112 25.75 15.79 13.06
N GLU A 113 24.48 16.19 13.16
CA GLU A 113 23.43 15.40 13.79
C GLU A 113 22.87 14.35 12.83
N GLU A 114 22.53 13.17 13.35
CA GLU A 114 21.86 12.12 12.59
C GLU A 114 20.34 12.36 12.59
N SER A 115 19.73 12.26 11.41
CA SER A 115 18.29 12.40 11.23
C SER A 115 17.79 11.41 10.18
N TYR A 116 16.48 11.18 10.09
CA TYR A 116 15.94 10.36 9.02
C TYR A 116 16.08 11.06 7.66
N HIS A 117 16.48 10.32 6.64
CA HIS A 117 16.45 10.80 5.27
C HIS A 117 14.99 10.80 4.79
N LEU A 118 14.48 11.96 4.35
CA LEU A 118 13.09 12.14 3.96
C LEU A 118 12.99 12.43 2.46
N THR A 119 12.10 11.70 1.78
CA THR A 119 11.76 11.96 0.38
C THR A 119 10.44 12.71 0.27
N ARG A 120 10.10 13.09 -0.97
CA ARG A 120 8.84 13.76 -1.32
C ARG A 120 8.24 13.08 -2.55
N GLU A 121 6.93 12.89 -2.52
CA GLU A 121 6.14 12.41 -3.66
C GLU A 121 5.15 13.51 -4.11
N GLY A 122 4.50 13.33 -5.26
CA GLY A 122 3.55 14.30 -5.79
C GLY A 122 2.37 14.54 -4.85
N GLY A 123 1.92 15.79 -4.83
CA GLY A 123 0.91 16.28 -3.89
C GLY A 123 1.45 16.71 -2.51
N HIS A 124 2.71 16.40 -2.17
CA HIS A 124 3.32 16.89 -0.94
C HIS A 124 4.09 18.20 -1.16
N SER A 125 3.93 19.13 -0.22
CA SER A 125 4.65 20.40 -0.20
C SER A 125 6.05 20.28 0.43
N HIS A 126 6.19 19.42 1.45
CA HIS A 126 7.44 19.20 2.21
C HIS A 126 7.96 17.75 2.07
N ARG A 127 9.26 17.54 2.37
CA ARG A 127 9.86 16.20 2.50
C ARG A 127 9.40 15.57 3.81
N ARG A 128 8.62 14.49 3.73
CA ARG A 128 7.96 13.87 4.90
C ARG A 128 7.83 12.35 4.81
N ILE A 129 8.45 11.73 3.82
CA ILE A 129 8.29 10.30 3.55
C ILE A 129 9.53 9.57 4.05
N LEU A 130 9.36 8.79 5.11
CA LEU A 130 10.40 7.87 5.59
C LEU A 130 10.43 6.64 4.70
N HIS A 131 11.63 6.17 4.37
CA HIS A 131 11.81 5.05 3.46
C HIS A 131 13.01 4.19 3.86
N ALA A 132 13.07 2.98 3.28
CA ALA A 132 14.22 2.10 3.35
C ALA A 132 14.66 1.80 1.91
N ALA A 133 15.63 2.57 1.41
CA ALA A 133 15.96 2.70 0.00
C ALA A 133 14.67 2.83 -0.85
N ASP A 134 14.50 1.98 -1.85
CA ASP A 134 13.31 1.88 -2.69
C ASP A 134 12.47 0.62 -2.40
N ALA A 135 12.58 0.06 -1.18
CA ALA A 135 11.94 -1.19 -0.77
C ALA A 135 11.35 -1.14 0.66
N THR A 136 10.79 0.01 1.05
CA THR A 136 10.23 0.24 2.40
C THR A 136 9.26 -0.84 2.85
N GLY A 137 8.41 -1.31 1.93
CA GLY A 137 7.43 -2.36 2.19
C GLY A 137 8.02 -3.68 2.62
N LYS A 138 9.18 -4.05 2.05
CA LYS A 138 9.91 -5.28 2.41
C LYS A 138 10.46 -5.18 3.82
N ALA A 139 11.07 -4.04 4.17
CA ALA A 139 11.58 -3.81 5.53
C ALA A 139 10.46 -3.87 6.57
N VAL A 140 9.33 -3.21 6.31
CA VAL A 140 8.17 -3.21 7.20
C VAL A 140 7.56 -4.60 7.35
N GLU A 141 7.26 -5.28 6.23
CA GLU A 141 6.58 -6.56 6.26
C GLU A 141 7.43 -7.64 6.94
N THR A 142 8.72 -7.75 6.58
CA THR A 142 9.60 -8.77 7.16
C THR A 142 9.73 -8.59 8.68
N THR A 143 9.94 -7.35 9.16
CA THR A 143 10.01 -7.09 10.61
C THR A 143 8.72 -7.45 11.33
N LEU A 144 7.56 -7.07 10.78
CA LEU A 144 6.27 -7.38 11.39
C LEU A 144 5.97 -8.88 11.41
N VAL A 145 6.33 -9.59 10.34
CA VAL A 145 6.20 -11.05 10.24
C VAL A 145 7.06 -11.74 11.29
N ASP A 146 8.33 -11.35 11.41
CA ASP A 146 9.27 -11.95 12.36
C ASP A 146 8.79 -11.76 13.81
N LYS A 147 8.35 -10.55 14.15
CA LYS A 147 7.76 -10.25 15.47
C LYS A 147 6.51 -11.07 15.74
N ALA A 148 5.63 -11.21 14.75
CA ALA A 148 4.37 -11.92 14.92
C ALA A 148 4.58 -13.44 15.08
N LEU A 149 5.50 -14.04 14.32
CA LEU A 149 5.88 -15.45 14.44
C LEU A 149 6.51 -15.77 15.80
N ALA A 150 7.27 -14.83 16.37
CA ALA A 150 7.90 -14.98 17.67
C ALA A 150 6.94 -14.80 18.86
N HIS A 151 5.71 -14.30 18.63
CA HIS A 151 4.80 -13.95 19.72
C HIS A 151 3.92 -15.14 20.14
N PRO A 152 3.93 -15.57 21.42
CA PRO A 152 3.25 -16.81 21.86
C PRO A 152 1.72 -16.77 21.72
N ASN A 153 1.11 -15.58 21.80
CA ASN A 153 -0.34 -15.41 21.68
C ASN A 153 -0.83 -15.17 20.25
N ILE A 154 0.06 -15.15 19.25
CA ILE A 154 -0.30 -14.98 17.84
C ILE A 154 -0.16 -16.33 17.15
N ARG A 155 -1.27 -16.81 16.57
CA ARG A 155 -1.26 -17.96 15.67
C ARG A 155 -1.45 -17.50 14.24
N ILE A 156 -0.47 -17.77 13.38
CA ILE A 156 -0.56 -17.48 11.95
C ILE A 156 -1.01 -18.74 11.21
N LEU A 157 -1.98 -18.58 10.31
CA LEU A 157 -2.45 -19.62 9.40
C LEU A 157 -2.23 -19.15 7.96
N GLU A 158 -1.17 -19.62 7.33
CA GLU A 158 -0.90 -19.41 5.91
C GLU A 158 -1.79 -20.30 5.04
N ARG A 159 -1.89 -19.94 3.75
CA ARG A 159 -2.67 -20.67 2.74
C ARG A 159 -4.10 -20.98 3.22
N SER A 160 -4.68 -20.05 3.97
CA SER A 160 -5.98 -20.17 4.63
C SER A 160 -6.88 -19.05 4.12
N ASN A 161 -7.84 -19.41 3.26
CA ASN A 161 -8.70 -18.44 2.59
C ASN A 161 -10.02 -18.29 3.34
N ALA A 162 -10.29 -17.11 3.90
CA ALA A 162 -11.60 -16.83 4.46
C ALA A 162 -12.65 -16.79 3.33
N VAL A 163 -13.68 -17.62 3.47
CA VAL A 163 -14.75 -17.75 2.47
C VAL A 163 -15.87 -16.76 2.77
N ASP A 164 -16.36 -16.78 4.01
CA ASP A 164 -17.39 -15.86 4.48
C ASP A 164 -17.39 -15.70 5.99
N LEU A 165 -17.95 -14.57 6.44
CA LEU A 165 -18.16 -14.29 7.85
C LEU A 165 -19.38 -15.04 8.37
N ILE A 166 -19.27 -15.56 9.60
CA ILE A 166 -20.39 -16.20 10.30
C ILE A 166 -21.16 -15.11 11.02
N VAL A 167 -22.37 -14.81 10.56
CA VAL A 167 -23.25 -13.77 11.11
C VAL A 167 -24.36 -14.44 11.93
N SER A 168 -24.54 -13.98 13.17
CA SER A 168 -25.37 -14.62 14.20
C SER A 168 -26.81 -14.92 13.74
N ASP A 169 -27.48 -13.95 13.14
CA ASP A 169 -28.86 -14.04 12.66
C ASP A 169 -29.00 -15.04 11.49
N LYS A 170 -27.99 -15.14 10.63
CA LYS A 170 -27.97 -16.12 9.53
C LYS A 170 -27.85 -17.57 9.98
N ILE A 171 -27.35 -17.81 11.20
CA ILE A 171 -27.21 -19.15 11.78
C ILE A 171 -28.20 -19.40 12.94
N GLY A 172 -29.19 -18.53 13.12
CA GLY A 172 -30.25 -18.69 14.12
C GLY A 172 -29.80 -18.40 15.56
N LEU A 173 -28.68 -17.71 15.78
CA LEU A 173 -28.30 -17.25 17.12
C LEU A 173 -29.14 -16.05 17.54
N PRO A 174 -29.60 -16.00 18.80
CA PRO A 174 -30.45 -14.92 19.29
C PRO A 174 -29.70 -13.58 19.46
N GLY A 175 -30.49 -12.52 19.55
CA GLY A 175 -30.04 -11.15 19.79
C GLY A 175 -29.80 -10.37 18.50
N THR A 176 -29.09 -9.24 18.63
CA THR A 176 -28.77 -8.39 17.48
C THR A 176 -27.74 -9.06 16.57
N ARG A 177 -27.81 -8.71 15.28
CA ARG A 177 -26.87 -9.12 14.24
C ARG A 177 -25.43 -8.79 14.67
N ARG A 178 -24.58 -9.82 14.72
CA ARG A 178 -23.14 -9.70 15.01
C ARG A 178 -22.35 -10.79 14.30
N VAL A 179 -21.09 -10.51 14.00
CA VAL A 179 -20.15 -11.52 13.49
C VAL A 179 -19.62 -12.32 14.68
N VAL A 180 -19.54 -13.64 14.53
CA VAL A 180 -19.08 -14.57 15.58
C VAL A 180 -17.93 -15.48 15.14
N GLY A 181 -17.39 -15.24 13.94
CA GLY A 181 -16.35 -16.07 13.35
C GLY A 181 -16.31 -16.01 11.82
N ALA A 182 -15.62 -16.96 11.20
CA ALA A 182 -15.55 -17.11 9.76
C ALA A 182 -15.40 -18.58 9.35
N TRP A 183 -15.88 -18.91 8.15
CA TRP A 183 -15.54 -20.16 7.47
C TRP A 183 -14.26 -19.96 6.66
N ILE A 184 -13.31 -20.89 6.80
CA ILE A 184 -11.97 -20.76 6.27
C ILE A 184 -11.65 -21.99 5.44
N TRP A 185 -11.40 -21.81 4.15
CA TRP A 185 -10.89 -22.87 3.30
C TRP A 185 -9.39 -23.07 3.56
N ASN A 186 -9.06 -24.17 4.23
CA ASN A 186 -7.70 -24.61 4.45
C ASN A 186 -7.18 -25.25 3.17
N ARG A 187 -6.27 -24.57 2.45
CA ARG A 187 -5.79 -25.04 1.15
C ARG A 187 -4.86 -26.24 1.23
N ASN A 188 -4.29 -26.54 2.39
CA ASN A 188 -3.40 -27.69 2.56
C ASN A 188 -4.20 -28.97 2.82
N LYS A 189 -5.34 -28.86 3.51
CA LYS A 189 -6.25 -29.99 3.79
C LYS A 189 -7.44 -30.06 2.83
N GLU A 190 -7.57 -29.09 1.94
CA GLU A 190 -8.67 -28.93 0.99
C GLU A 190 -10.08 -29.00 1.61
N ARG A 191 -10.22 -28.46 2.83
CA ARG A 191 -11.48 -28.49 3.57
C ARG A 191 -11.84 -27.12 4.15
N VAL A 192 -13.13 -26.89 4.34
CA VAL A 192 -13.61 -25.70 5.05
C VAL A 192 -13.61 -25.99 6.55
N GLU A 193 -12.83 -25.22 7.31
CA GLU A 193 -12.75 -25.24 8.76
C GLU A 193 -13.55 -24.06 9.33
N THR A 194 -14.14 -24.25 10.51
CA THR A 194 -14.93 -23.22 11.22
C THR A 194 -14.09 -22.58 12.31
N CYS A 195 -13.89 -21.27 12.23
CA CYS A 195 -13.26 -20.49 13.30
C CYS A 195 -14.31 -19.68 14.07
N SER A 196 -14.38 -19.87 15.38
CA SER A 196 -15.14 -19.00 16.29
C SER A 196 -14.24 -17.89 16.84
N ALA A 197 -14.73 -16.65 16.86
CA ALA A 197 -13.99 -15.52 17.43
C ALA A 197 -14.92 -14.51 18.11
N LYS A 198 -14.42 -13.81 19.15
CA LYS A 198 -15.17 -12.73 19.80
C LYS A 198 -15.19 -11.46 18.94
N ALA A 199 -14.12 -11.21 18.19
CA ALA A 199 -14.04 -10.16 17.19
C ALA A 199 -13.39 -10.66 15.90
N VAL A 200 -13.83 -10.12 14.76
CA VAL A 200 -13.23 -10.39 13.44
C VAL A 200 -12.83 -9.08 12.78
N VAL A 201 -11.61 -9.02 12.26
CA VAL A 201 -11.05 -7.85 11.59
C VAL A 201 -10.72 -8.20 10.15
N LEU A 202 -11.22 -7.40 9.20
CA LEU A 202 -10.89 -7.53 7.79
C LEU A 202 -9.72 -6.60 7.43
N ALA A 203 -8.55 -7.20 7.23
CA ALA A 203 -7.30 -6.54 6.80
C ALA A 203 -6.83 -7.07 5.44
N THR A 204 -7.76 -7.37 4.54
CA THR A 204 -7.57 -8.19 3.34
C THR A 204 -6.91 -7.50 2.13
N GLY A 205 -6.43 -6.27 2.29
CA GLY A 205 -5.95 -5.45 1.18
C GLY A 205 -7.06 -4.96 0.23
N GLY A 206 -6.67 -4.63 -1.00
CA GLY A 206 -7.52 -3.99 -2.01
C GLY A 206 -8.20 -4.95 -3.00
N ALA A 207 -8.81 -4.35 -4.03
CA ALA A 207 -9.51 -5.05 -5.11
C ALA A 207 -8.96 -4.71 -6.50
N ALA A 208 -7.66 -4.39 -6.60
CA ALA A 208 -7.07 -3.91 -7.85
C ALA A 208 -7.07 -4.98 -8.97
N LYS A 209 -7.18 -6.28 -8.64
CA LYS A 209 -7.14 -7.38 -9.61
C LYS A 209 -8.41 -7.53 -10.45
N VAL A 210 -9.44 -6.71 -10.22
CA VAL A 210 -10.58 -6.59 -11.15
C VAL A 210 -10.20 -5.89 -12.46
N TYR A 211 -9.04 -5.22 -12.51
CA TYR A 211 -8.51 -4.58 -13.70
C TYR A 211 -7.45 -5.46 -14.37
N GLN A 212 -7.45 -5.47 -15.70
CA GLN A 212 -6.51 -6.27 -16.51
C GLN A 212 -5.05 -5.93 -16.22
N TYR A 213 -4.74 -4.64 -16.01
CA TYR A 213 -3.39 -4.15 -15.73
C TYR A 213 -3.33 -3.53 -14.33
N THR A 214 -2.52 -4.13 -13.45
CA THR A 214 -2.37 -3.71 -12.06
C THR A 214 -0.92 -3.89 -11.59
N THR A 215 -0.50 -3.08 -10.63
CA THR A 215 0.80 -3.21 -9.94
C THR A 215 0.70 -4.11 -8.70
N ASN A 216 -0.51 -4.58 -8.36
CA ASN A 216 -0.73 -5.37 -7.16
C ASN A 216 -0.45 -6.87 -7.41
N PRO A 217 -0.09 -7.61 -6.35
CA PRO A 217 -0.02 -9.06 -6.41
C PRO A 217 -1.40 -9.68 -6.66
N ASP A 218 -1.40 -10.92 -7.14
CA ASP A 218 -2.61 -11.64 -7.56
C ASP A 218 -3.62 -11.85 -6.42
N VAL A 219 -3.18 -11.72 -5.17
CA VAL A 219 -4.04 -11.82 -3.99
C VAL A 219 -5.02 -10.65 -3.82
N SER A 220 -4.79 -9.50 -4.48
CA SER A 220 -5.58 -8.26 -4.34
C SER A 220 -6.94 -8.30 -5.06
N SER A 221 -7.76 -9.27 -4.67
CA SER A 221 -9.02 -9.68 -5.30
C SER A 221 -10.28 -9.14 -4.62
N GLY A 222 -10.14 -8.35 -3.55
CA GLY A 222 -11.27 -7.70 -2.89
C GLY A 222 -12.12 -8.61 -2.01
N ASP A 223 -11.61 -9.77 -1.58
CA ASP A 223 -12.36 -10.77 -0.82
C ASP A 223 -13.02 -10.19 0.44
N GLY A 224 -12.29 -9.38 1.21
CA GLY A 224 -12.84 -8.76 2.43
C GLY A 224 -13.94 -7.72 2.14
N ILE A 225 -13.87 -7.01 1.00
CA ILE A 225 -14.96 -6.12 0.58
C ILE A 225 -16.22 -6.95 0.32
N ALA A 226 -16.06 -8.05 -0.42
CA ALA A 226 -17.17 -8.92 -0.77
C ALA A 226 -17.77 -9.63 0.45
N MET A 227 -16.93 -10.13 1.37
CA MET A 227 -17.36 -10.72 2.64
C MET A 227 -18.11 -9.70 3.51
N ALA A 228 -17.59 -8.48 3.66
CA ALA A 228 -18.27 -7.43 4.41
C ALA A 228 -19.63 -7.08 3.80
N TRP A 229 -19.71 -6.94 2.47
CA TRP A 229 -20.94 -6.68 1.75
C TRP A 229 -21.99 -7.78 1.98
N ARG A 230 -21.61 -9.06 1.78
CA ARG A 230 -22.49 -10.20 2.07
C ARG A 230 -22.90 -10.27 3.53
N ALA A 231 -22.04 -9.81 4.44
CA ALA A 231 -22.33 -9.67 5.86
C ALA A 231 -23.11 -8.40 6.22
N GLY A 232 -23.56 -7.60 5.24
CA GLY A 232 -24.48 -6.47 5.39
C GLY A 232 -23.82 -5.13 5.70
N CYS A 233 -22.50 -5.03 5.62
CA CYS A 233 -21.82 -3.75 5.74
C CYS A 233 -22.11 -2.86 4.53
N ARG A 234 -22.28 -1.56 4.77
CA ARG A 234 -22.23 -0.56 3.70
C ARG A 234 -20.82 -0.47 3.14
N VAL A 235 -20.72 -0.19 1.84
CA VAL A 235 -19.49 0.09 1.12
C VAL A 235 -19.64 1.45 0.42
N ALA A 236 -18.54 2.14 0.15
CA ALA A 236 -18.56 3.47 -0.46
C ALA A 236 -17.29 3.67 -1.32
N ASN A 237 -17.37 4.62 -2.26
CA ASN A 237 -16.27 5.08 -3.09
C ASN A 237 -15.60 4.00 -3.96
N LEU A 238 -16.34 2.96 -4.32
CA LEU A 238 -15.79 1.85 -5.10
C LEU A 238 -15.40 2.26 -6.54
N GLU A 239 -15.87 3.41 -7.00
CA GLU A 239 -15.52 4.09 -8.25
C GLU A 239 -14.14 4.75 -8.22
N PHE A 240 -13.64 5.15 -7.04
CA PHE A 240 -12.36 5.85 -6.90
C PHE A 240 -11.17 4.89 -6.92
N ASN A 241 -10.77 4.58 -8.14
CA ASN A 241 -9.73 3.63 -8.46
C ASN A 241 -8.47 4.37 -9.00
N GLN A 242 -7.50 4.64 -8.14
CA GLN A 242 -6.21 5.24 -8.53
C GLN A 242 -5.37 4.37 -9.51
N PHE A 243 -4.97 4.97 -10.62
CA PHE A 243 -3.95 4.43 -11.52
C PHE A 243 -2.62 5.09 -11.18
N HIS A 244 -1.59 4.29 -10.91
CA HIS A 244 -0.25 4.80 -10.77
C HIS A 244 0.27 5.19 -12.17
N PRO A 245 0.84 6.40 -12.35
CA PRO A 245 1.23 6.89 -13.66
C PRO A 245 2.42 6.14 -14.26
N THR A 246 3.34 5.65 -13.43
CA THR A 246 4.65 5.11 -13.85
C THR A 246 4.80 3.63 -13.53
N ALA A 247 4.03 2.76 -14.18
CA ALA A 247 4.32 1.32 -14.18
C ALA A 247 5.12 0.93 -15.43
N LEU A 248 6.07 0.01 -15.29
CA LEU A 248 6.97 -0.40 -16.35
C LEU A 248 6.20 -1.02 -17.53
N TYR A 249 6.45 -0.51 -18.73
CA TYR A 249 5.99 -1.11 -19.97
C TYR A 249 7.09 -2.01 -20.53
N HIS A 250 7.09 -3.27 -20.09
CA HIS A 250 8.03 -4.28 -20.58
C HIS A 250 7.37 -5.67 -20.66
N PRO A 251 7.60 -6.45 -21.74
CA PRO A 251 6.94 -7.76 -21.94
C PRO A 251 7.13 -8.74 -20.77
N GLN A 252 8.32 -8.70 -20.14
CA GLN A 252 8.72 -9.60 -19.06
C GLN A 252 8.42 -9.07 -17.65
N ALA A 253 8.02 -7.80 -17.51
CA ALA A 253 7.85 -7.15 -16.20
C ALA A 253 6.59 -6.29 -16.16
N ARG A 254 5.46 -6.94 -16.46
CA ARG A 254 4.18 -6.27 -16.67
C ARG A 254 3.71 -5.49 -15.44
N ASN A 255 3.91 -5.99 -14.22
CA ASN A 255 3.30 -5.37 -13.02
C ASN A 255 4.30 -4.54 -12.20
N PHE A 256 5.50 -4.29 -12.72
CA PHE A 256 6.55 -3.62 -11.95
C PHE A 256 6.27 -2.12 -11.85
N LEU A 257 6.28 -1.60 -10.63
CA LEU A 257 6.08 -0.19 -10.32
C LEU A 257 7.43 0.53 -10.34
N LEU A 258 7.48 1.73 -10.94
CA LEU A 258 8.56 2.68 -10.72
C LEU A 258 8.05 3.74 -9.74
N THR A 259 8.65 3.78 -8.56
CA THR A 259 8.23 4.65 -7.45
C THR A 259 8.08 6.11 -7.87
N GLU A 260 7.10 6.79 -7.29
CA GLU A 260 6.91 8.22 -7.45
C GLU A 260 8.06 9.05 -6.88
N ALA A 261 8.81 8.48 -5.92
CA ALA A 261 10.03 9.09 -5.41
C ALA A 261 11.08 9.39 -6.50
N LEU A 262 11.07 8.68 -7.64
CA LEU A 262 11.90 9.04 -8.80
C LEU A 262 11.56 10.45 -9.30
N ARG A 263 10.26 10.77 -9.47
CA ARG A 263 9.80 12.12 -9.84
C ARG A 263 10.07 13.10 -8.71
N GLY A 264 9.90 12.67 -7.46
CA GLY A 264 10.28 13.38 -6.24
C GLY A 264 11.72 13.91 -6.24
N GLU A 265 12.64 13.07 -6.72
CA GLU A 265 14.07 13.35 -6.83
C GLU A 265 14.50 13.94 -8.18
N GLY A 266 13.54 14.28 -9.05
CA GLY A 266 13.76 15.05 -10.27
C GLY A 266 13.55 14.32 -11.59
N ALA A 267 13.03 13.09 -11.60
CA ALA A 267 12.79 12.38 -12.85
C ALA A 267 11.76 13.10 -13.72
N HIS A 268 12.04 13.17 -15.02
CA HIS A 268 11.18 13.82 -16.00
C HIS A 268 10.25 12.82 -16.68
N LEU A 269 9.04 13.26 -17.00
CA LEU A 269 8.12 12.51 -17.86
C LEU A 269 8.24 13.03 -19.29
N LYS A 270 8.63 12.13 -20.21
CA LYS A 270 8.97 12.44 -21.59
C LYS A 270 8.08 11.71 -22.58
N ARG A 271 7.82 12.39 -23.70
CA ARG A 271 7.25 11.80 -24.93
C ARG A 271 8.32 10.95 -25.65
N PRO A 272 7.93 10.12 -26.63
CA PRO A 272 8.87 9.40 -27.48
C PRO A 272 9.88 10.28 -28.23
N ASP A 273 9.53 11.54 -28.51
CA ASP A 273 10.44 12.52 -29.13
C ASP A 273 11.43 13.16 -28.13
N GLY A 274 11.38 12.78 -26.85
CA GLY A 274 12.24 13.29 -25.78
C GLY A 274 11.74 14.57 -25.10
N THR A 275 10.65 15.19 -25.57
CA THR A 275 10.10 16.41 -24.97
C THR A 275 9.35 16.11 -23.66
N ARG A 276 9.39 17.06 -22.72
CA ARG A 276 8.56 17.01 -21.51
C ARG A 276 7.13 17.44 -21.86
N PHE A 277 6.14 16.74 -21.33
CA PHE A 277 4.73 17.02 -21.61
C PHE A 277 3.95 17.52 -20.41
N MET A 278 4.34 17.18 -19.17
CA MET A 278 3.58 17.58 -17.98
C MET A 278 3.34 19.10 -17.86
N PRO A 279 4.29 20.00 -18.22
CA PRO A 279 4.05 21.44 -18.22
C PRO A 279 2.89 21.91 -19.11
N ASP A 280 2.50 21.12 -20.12
CA ASP A 280 1.36 21.43 -21.00
C ASP A 280 0.01 21.11 -20.33
N PHE A 281 0.00 20.36 -19.23
CA PHE A 281 -1.21 19.90 -18.53
C PHE A 281 -1.39 20.52 -17.15
N ASP A 282 -0.30 20.69 -16.39
CA ASP A 282 -0.35 21.15 -15.01
C ASP A 282 0.94 21.88 -14.63
N GLU A 283 0.81 23.04 -13.99
CA GLU A 283 1.95 23.87 -13.55
C GLU A 283 2.87 23.15 -12.55
N ARG A 284 2.33 22.17 -11.80
CA ARG A 284 3.10 21.34 -10.86
C ARG A 284 3.98 20.30 -11.56
N GLY A 285 3.83 20.15 -12.88
CA GLY A 285 4.65 19.25 -13.70
C GLY A 285 4.56 17.80 -13.22
N GLU A 286 5.71 17.13 -13.14
CA GLU A 286 5.83 15.73 -12.73
C GLU A 286 5.38 15.45 -11.29
N LEU A 287 5.19 16.48 -10.45
CA LEU A 287 4.72 16.33 -9.06
C LEU A 287 3.23 16.67 -8.88
N ALA A 288 2.49 16.85 -9.98
CA ALA A 288 1.04 16.91 -9.93
C ALA A 288 0.44 15.61 -9.34
N PRO A 289 -0.77 15.66 -8.74
CA PRO A 289 -1.48 14.48 -8.26
C PRO A 289 -1.57 13.36 -9.30
N ARG A 290 -1.50 12.11 -8.82
CA ARG A 290 -1.43 10.90 -9.67
C ARG A 290 -2.55 10.80 -10.70
N ASP A 291 -3.76 11.23 -10.37
CA ASP A 291 -4.90 11.17 -11.28
C ASP A 291 -4.74 12.14 -12.46
N ILE A 292 -4.13 13.31 -12.24
CA ILE A 292 -3.78 14.28 -13.30
C ILE A 292 -2.66 13.71 -14.17
N VAL A 293 -1.57 13.25 -13.56
CA VAL A 293 -0.42 12.69 -14.30
C VAL A 293 -0.83 11.46 -15.12
N ALA A 294 -1.62 10.55 -14.54
CA ALA A 294 -2.10 9.36 -15.24
C ALA A 294 -3.02 9.71 -16.43
N ARG A 295 -3.90 10.72 -16.28
CA ARG A 295 -4.72 11.22 -17.40
C ARG A 295 -3.89 11.90 -18.47
N ALA A 296 -2.86 12.67 -18.10
CA ALA A 296 -1.95 13.31 -19.06
C ALA A 296 -1.18 12.27 -19.89
N ILE A 297 -0.64 11.23 -19.24
CA ILE A 297 0.03 10.12 -19.94
C ILE A 297 -0.95 9.40 -20.88
N ASP A 298 -2.14 9.03 -20.40
CA ASP A 298 -3.16 8.36 -21.21
C ASP A 298 -3.62 9.23 -22.40
N HIS A 299 -3.77 10.54 -22.19
CA HIS A 299 -4.09 11.49 -23.24
C HIS A 299 -3.01 11.52 -24.33
N GLU A 300 -1.74 11.67 -23.94
CA GLU A 300 -0.62 11.74 -24.89
C GLU A 300 -0.44 10.43 -25.65
N MET A 301 -0.62 9.29 -24.99
CA MET A 301 -0.59 7.97 -25.64
C MET A 301 -1.66 7.87 -26.73
N LYS A 302 -2.89 8.28 -26.43
CA LYS A 302 -4.00 8.28 -27.39
C LYS A 302 -3.80 9.29 -28.53
N ARG A 303 -3.34 10.49 -28.21
CA ARG A 303 -3.11 11.57 -29.19
C ARG A 303 -2.04 11.19 -30.21
N LEU A 304 -0.96 10.56 -29.75
CA LEU A 304 0.17 10.16 -30.59
C LEU A 304 0.03 8.76 -31.18
N GLY A 305 -0.89 7.94 -30.66
CA GLY A 305 -1.05 6.54 -31.07
C GLY A 305 0.14 5.67 -30.66
N VAL A 306 0.70 5.90 -29.47
CA VAL A 306 1.89 5.20 -28.98
C VAL A 306 1.58 4.36 -27.74
N ASP A 307 2.36 3.30 -27.54
CA ASP A 307 2.10 2.31 -26.48
C ASP A 307 2.55 2.74 -25.09
N CYS A 308 3.48 3.70 -24.98
CA CYS A 308 4.02 4.15 -23.69
C CYS A 308 4.57 5.58 -23.76
N MET A 309 4.78 6.16 -22.58
CA MET A 309 5.60 7.35 -22.35
C MET A 309 6.91 6.94 -21.66
N PHE A 310 7.76 7.89 -21.32
CA PHE A 310 9.06 7.60 -20.71
C PHE A 310 9.27 8.34 -19.39
N LEU A 311 9.90 7.68 -18.41
CA LEU A 311 10.39 8.26 -17.17
C LEU A 311 11.92 8.32 -17.22
N ASP A 312 12.50 9.49 -16.98
CA ASP A 312 13.93 9.71 -17.19
C ASP A 312 14.60 10.46 -16.04
N ILE A 313 15.57 9.80 -15.40
CA ILE A 313 16.43 10.35 -14.34
C ILE A 313 17.92 10.39 -14.75
N SER A 314 18.25 10.10 -16.01
CA SER A 314 19.63 10.01 -16.53
C SER A 314 20.46 11.29 -16.40
N HIS A 315 19.79 12.43 -16.21
CA HIS A 315 20.44 13.72 -15.96
C HIS A 315 20.99 13.87 -14.53
N LYS A 316 20.69 12.95 -13.62
CA LYS A 316 21.26 12.90 -12.27
C LYS A 316 22.54 12.07 -12.24
N PRO A 317 23.44 12.31 -11.26
CA PRO A 317 24.65 11.50 -11.11
C PRO A 317 24.35 10.01 -10.91
N GLU A 318 25.11 9.13 -11.56
CA GLU A 318 24.96 7.67 -11.44
C GLU A 318 24.97 7.22 -9.97
N ALA A 319 25.92 7.72 -9.18
CA ALA A 319 26.06 7.37 -7.77
C ALA A 319 24.81 7.71 -6.96
N PHE A 320 24.17 8.85 -7.26
CA PHE A 320 22.92 9.25 -6.61
C PHE A 320 21.80 8.26 -6.94
N VAL A 321 21.61 7.93 -8.21
CA VAL A 321 20.54 7.02 -8.67
C VAL A 321 20.73 5.62 -8.06
N ARG A 322 21.95 5.08 -8.07
CA ARG A 322 22.24 3.73 -7.56
C ARG A 322 22.12 3.64 -6.03
N GLN A 323 22.42 4.72 -5.31
CA GLN A 323 22.24 4.77 -3.86
C GLN A 323 20.77 4.85 -3.46
N HIS A 324 19.96 5.66 -4.15
CA HIS A 324 18.57 5.91 -3.77
C HIS A 324 17.59 4.87 -4.32
N PHE A 325 17.90 4.27 -5.47
CA PHE A 325 17.01 3.32 -6.16
C PHE A 325 17.70 2.00 -6.52
N PRO A 326 18.35 1.30 -5.56
CA PRO A 326 19.14 0.10 -5.85
C PRO A 326 18.28 -1.05 -6.39
N MET A 327 17.10 -1.31 -5.84
CA MET A 327 16.25 -2.43 -6.26
C MET A 327 15.69 -2.20 -7.66
N ILE A 328 15.21 -0.99 -7.95
CA ILE A 328 14.72 -0.60 -9.27
C ILE A 328 15.87 -0.66 -10.29
N TYR A 329 17.06 -0.14 -9.95
CA TYR A 329 18.24 -0.18 -10.82
C TYR A 329 18.60 -1.63 -11.18
N GLU A 330 18.80 -2.51 -10.19
CA GLU A 330 19.13 -3.91 -10.43
C GLU A 330 18.07 -4.63 -11.26
N LYS A 331 16.78 -4.36 -10.97
CA LYS A 331 15.67 -4.97 -11.69
C LYS A 331 15.63 -4.54 -13.15
N LEU A 332 15.81 -3.25 -13.44
CA LEU A 332 15.81 -2.71 -14.80
C LEU A 332 17.04 -3.18 -15.58
N LEU A 333 18.20 -3.23 -14.93
CA LEU A 333 19.43 -3.71 -15.55
C LEU A 333 19.30 -5.18 -15.98
N GLY A 334 18.64 -6.01 -15.17
CA GLY A 334 18.30 -7.40 -15.53
C GLY A 334 17.33 -7.52 -16.72
N LEU A 335 16.68 -6.43 -17.14
CA LEU A 335 15.83 -6.34 -18.33
C LEU A 335 16.53 -5.60 -19.49
N GLY A 336 17.81 -5.23 -19.32
CA GLY A 336 18.60 -4.52 -20.32
C GLY A 336 18.33 -3.01 -20.40
N ILE A 337 17.81 -2.40 -19.33
CA ILE A 337 17.55 -0.96 -19.24
C ILE A 337 18.45 -0.39 -18.14
N ASP A 338 19.34 0.54 -18.48
CA ASP A 338 20.19 1.23 -17.50
C ASP A 338 19.49 2.52 -17.03
N LEU A 339 18.90 2.51 -15.83
CA LEU A 339 18.20 3.68 -15.26
C LEU A 339 19.07 4.95 -15.20
N THR A 340 20.40 4.81 -15.22
CA THR A 340 21.33 5.93 -15.12
C THR A 340 21.62 6.58 -16.48
N LYS A 341 21.21 5.93 -17.58
CA LYS A 341 21.49 6.37 -18.95
C LYS A 341 20.25 6.45 -19.83
N ASP A 342 19.30 5.54 -19.62
CA ASP A 342 18.19 5.29 -20.53
C ASP A 342 16.87 5.83 -19.96
N PRO A 343 16.03 6.46 -20.79
CA PRO A 343 14.63 6.73 -20.44
C PRO A 343 13.84 5.41 -20.35
N VAL A 344 13.09 5.22 -19.27
CA VAL A 344 12.38 3.97 -18.96
C VAL A 344 10.94 4.02 -19.47
N PRO A 345 10.46 3.05 -20.26
CA PRO A 345 9.11 3.06 -20.81
C PRO A 345 8.06 2.80 -19.71
N VAL A 346 7.04 3.66 -19.64
CA VAL A 346 6.01 3.66 -18.59
C VAL A 346 4.59 3.79 -19.13
N VAL A 347 3.65 3.18 -18.42
CA VAL A 347 2.20 3.26 -18.68
C VAL A 347 1.41 3.38 -17.36
N PRO A 348 0.22 3.99 -17.38
CA PRO A 348 -0.65 4.01 -16.22
C PRO A 348 -1.20 2.61 -15.90
N ARG A 349 -1.14 2.18 -14.64
CA ARG A 349 -1.72 0.89 -14.18
C ARG A 349 -2.44 1.01 -12.85
N ARG A 350 -3.43 0.15 -12.62
CA ARG A 350 -4.23 0.14 -11.37
C ARG A 350 -3.32 -0.11 -10.16
N ALA A 351 -3.44 0.70 -9.10
CA ALA A 351 -2.58 0.60 -7.92
C ALA A 351 -3.29 0.62 -6.55
N LEU A 352 -4.19 1.58 -6.28
CA LEU A 352 -4.77 1.74 -4.94
C LEU A 352 -6.28 1.98 -4.95
N HIS A 353 -6.99 1.39 -4.00
CA HIS A 353 -8.41 1.62 -3.81
C HIS A 353 -8.65 2.60 -2.65
N LEU A 354 -9.42 3.68 -2.90
CA LEU A 354 -9.72 4.72 -1.92
C LEU A 354 -11.14 4.52 -1.35
N ARG A 355 -11.35 4.76 -0.05
CA ARG A 355 -12.65 4.62 0.62
C ARG A 355 -13.03 5.87 1.41
N ARG A 356 -14.32 6.21 1.45
CA ARG A 356 -14.93 7.28 2.28
C ARG A 356 -15.94 6.68 3.27
N ARG A 357 -16.28 7.45 4.30
CA ARG A 357 -17.48 7.27 5.12
C ARG A 357 -18.52 8.29 4.66
N ASP A 358 -19.68 7.85 4.19
CA ASP A 358 -20.79 8.80 3.98
C ASP A 358 -21.27 9.30 5.33
N GLY A 359 -21.21 10.61 5.52
CA GLY A 359 -21.90 11.31 6.60
C GLY A 359 -23.39 11.06 6.46
N GLY A 360 -24.01 10.60 7.54
CA GLY A 360 -25.47 10.55 7.67
C GLY A 360 -26.06 11.93 7.88
#